data_AF-A0A9E3QAH4-F1
#
_entry.id   AF-A0A9E3QAH4-F1
#
_cell.length_a   1.000
_cell.length_b   1.000
_cell.length_c   1.000
_cell.angle_alpha   90.00
_cell.angle_beta   90.00
_cell.angle_gamma   90.00
#
_symmetry.space_group_name_H-M   'P 1'
#
loop_
_entity.id
_entity.type
_entity.pdbx_description
1 polymer ?
#
loop_
_entity_poly.entity_id
_entity_poly.type
_entity_poly.pdbx_seq_one_letter_code
_entity_poly.pdbx_strand_id
1 'polypeptide(L)'
;MEDRSPRTTWIVAAGALFELGLTAIAWGLGWLLGISPWASLRPEPRAVVLGAAATLPMLAAFLPLAHSSWPPLRRIRRFFEEEIRPLLGRCTLAALILLGLAAGVGEETLFRGVLQAALTRWLGTWPALALASLLFGLLHPITPAYLVLAALLGAYLGALWLASGNLLVPVVAHALYDILALVYLLRVLPPNGPPLGEGAAPE
;
A
#
# COMPACT_ATOMS: atom_id res chain seq x y z
N MET A 1 -17.10 -19.15 -5.57
CA MET A 1 -17.41 -19.58 -4.19
C MET A 1 -16.28 -19.06 -3.32
N GLU A 2 -16.52 -18.04 -2.48
CA GLU A 2 -15.48 -17.48 -1.60
C GLU A 2 -15.07 -18.54 -0.56
N ASP A 3 -13.77 -18.69 -0.33
CA ASP A 3 -13.23 -19.70 0.58
C ASP A 3 -13.19 -19.14 2.02
N ARG A 4 -13.90 -19.81 2.93
CA ARG A 4 -13.91 -19.48 4.36
C ARG A 4 -13.10 -20.49 5.19
N SER A 5 -12.14 -21.18 4.55
CA SER A 5 -11.30 -22.14 5.25
C SER A 5 -10.57 -21.48 6.43
N PRO A 6 -10.29 -22.26 7.51
CA PRO A 6 -9.52 -21.77 8.65
C PRO A 6 -8.19 -21.14 8.23
N ARG A 7 -7.52 -21.71 7.21
CA ARG A 7 -6.26 -21.20 6.67
C ARG A 7 -6.41 -19.78 6.10
N THR A 8 -7.43 -19.53 5.30
CA THR A 8 -7.70 -18.20 4.73
C THR A 8 -7.98 -17.18 5.81
N THR A 9 -8.81 -17.55 6.80
CA THR A 9 -9.08 -16.70 7.96
C THR A 9 -7.81 -16.35 8.74
N TRP A 10 -6.92 -17.32 8.97
CA TRP A 10 -5.64 -17.09 9.65
C TRP A 10 -4.72 -16.16 8.87
N ILE A 11 -4.58 -16.34 7.54
CA ILE A 11 -3.75 -15.46 6.71
C ILE A 11 -4.23 -14.01 6.78
N VAL A 12 -5.54 -13.80 6.64
CA VAL A 12 -6.14 -12.45 6.71
C VAL A 12 -5.95 -11.84 8.09
N ALA A 13 -6.19 -12.62 9.15
CA ALA A 13 -6.00 -12.14 10.52
C ALA A 13 -4.53 -11.80 10.81
N ALA A 14 -3.60 -12.64 10.39
CA ALA A 14 -2.17 -12.39 10.56
C ALA A 14 -1.70 -11.15 9.78
N GLY A 15 -2.15 -11.00 8.53
CA GLY A 15 -1.87 -9.80 7.72
C GLY A 15 -2.44 -8.54 8.36
N ALA A 16 -3.72 -8.53 8.71
CA ALA A 16 -4.34 -7.37 9.36
C ALA A 16 -3.68 -7.03 10.71
N LEU A 17 -3.28 -8.04 11.49
CA LEU A 17 -2.56 -7.85 12.75
C LEU A 17 -1.16 -7.27 12.53
N PHE A 18 -0.44 -7.72 11.49
CA PHE A 18 0.85 -7.15 11.12
C PHE A 18 0.71 -5.66 10.78
N GLU A 19 -0.24 -5.33 9.90
CA GLU A 19 -0.49 -3.94 9.49
C GLU A 19 -0.90 -3.06 10.67
N LEU A 20 -1.87 -3.50 11.47
CA LEU A 20 -2.29 -2.77 12.66
C LEU A 20 -1.18 -2.73 13.73
N GLY A 21 -0.29 -3.72 13.77
CA GLY A 21 0.90 -3.74 14.62
C GLY A 21 1.84 -2.56 14.35
N LEU A 22 1.87 -2.03 13.12
CA LEU A 22 2.61 -0.82 12.78
C LEU A 22 2.10 0.40 13.57
N THR A 23 0.82 0.44 13.93
CA THR A 23 0.30 1.50 14.81
C THR A 23 0.89 1.40 16.22
N ALA A 24 1.13 0.20 16.74
CA ALA A 24 1.77 0.01 18.04
C ALA A 24 3.24 0.43 18.00
N ILE A 25 3.95 0.11 16.91
CA ILE A 25 5.32 0.59 16.67
C ILE A 25 5.32 2.12 16.60
N ALA A 26 4.39 2.72 15.85
CA ALA A 26 4.24 4.16 15.76
C ALA A 26 4.00 4.78 17.14
N TRP A 27 3.17 4.19 17.99
CA TRP A 27 2.97 4.63 19.37
C TRP A 27 4.25 4.58 20.20
N GLY A 28 5.00 3.47 20.14
CA GLY A 28 6.27 3.34 20.87
C GLY A 28 7.32 4.35 20.42
N LEU A 29 7.52 4.50 19.10
CA LEU A 29 8.42 5.50 18.53
C LEU A 29 7.96 6.92 18.81
N GLY A 30 6.65 7.18 18.69
CA GLY A 30 6.03 8.46 18.98
C GLY A 30 6.28 8.88 20.43
N TRP A 31 6.13 7.95 21.38
CA TRP A 31 6.47 8.20 22.79
C TRP A 31 7.95 8.56 22.97
N LEU A 32 8.88 7.79 22.39
CA LEU A 32 10.32 8.07 22.46
C LEU A 32 10.72 9.42 21.85
N LEU A 33 10.01 9.85 20.80
CA LEU A 33 10.33 11.07 20.04
C LEU A 33 9.50 12.29 20.48
N GLY A 34 8.57 12.12 21.43
CA GLY A 34 7.63 13.15 21.85
C GLY A 34 6.72 13.61 20.71
N ILE A 35 6.22 12.67 19.91
CA ILE A 35 5.32 12.90 18.78
C ILE A 35 4.09 12.01 18.97
N SER A 36 2.90 12.61 19.00
CA SER A 36 1.67 11.81 18.99
C SER A 36 1.41 11.31 17.56
N PRO A 37 1.28 9.98 17.34
CA PRO A 37 1.08 9.42 16.00
C PRO A 37 -0.18 9.95 15.30
N TRP A 38 -1.17 10.39 16.07
CA TRP A 38 -2.46 10.87 15.56
C TRP A 38 -2.65 12.37 15.77
N ALA A 39 -1.57 13.13 16.02
CA ALA A 39 -1.64 14.57 16.26
C ALA A 39 -2.35 15.35 15.13
N SER A 40 -2.22 14.87 13.89
CA SER A 40 -2.83 15.47 12.70
C SER A 40 -4.08 14.73 12.21
N LEU A 41 -4.57 13.71 12.92
CA LEU A 41 -5.77 12.99 12.53
C LEU A 41 -7.01 13.83 12.86
N ARG A 42 -7.72 14.31 11.84
CA ARG A 42 -8.98 15.04 12.02
C ARG A 42 -10.11 14.34 11.27
N PRO A 43 -11.09 13.73 11.97
CA PRO A 43 -12.17 12.97 11.36
C PRO A 43 -13.23 13.89 10.77
N GLU A 44 -12.94 14.43 9.59
CA GLU A 44 -13.81 15.38 8.89
C GLU A 44 -14.27 14.79 7.54
N PRO A 45 -15.54 14.94 7.13
CA PRO A 45 -16.04 14.40 5.86
C PRO A 45 -15.22 14.85 4.64
N ARG A 46 -14.75 16.11 4.65
CA ARG A 46 -13.90 16.65 3.57
C ARG A 46 -12.60 15.85 3.41
N ALA A 47 -12.02 15.33 4.50
CA ALA A 47 -10.79 14.56 4.43
C ALA A 47 -11.01 13.20 3.77
N VAL A 48 -12.17 12.59 4.02
CA VAL A 48 -12.58 11.35 3.35
C VAL A 48 -12.77 11.58 1.84
N VAL A 49 -13.46 12.66 1.47
CA VAL A 49 -13.68 13.01 0.05
C VAL A 49 -12.35 13.31 -0.66
N LEU A 50 -11.47 14.09 -0.03
CA LEU A 50 -10.15 14.41 -0.58
C LEU A 50 -9.28 13.15 -0.70
N GLY A 51 -9.28 12.29 0.31
CA GLY A 51 -8.55 11.01 0.28
C GLY A 51 -9.04 10.11 -0.84
N ALA A 52 -10.37 9.96 -0.99
CA ALA A 52 -10.96 9.17 -2.08
C ALA A 52 -10.64 9.74 -3.47
N ALA A 53 -10.69 11.07 -3.62
CA ALA A 53 -10.29 11.72 -4.87
C ALA A 53 -8.79 11.52 -5.16
N ALA A 54 -7.95 11.56 -4.13
CA ALA A 54 -6.51 11.34 -4.23
C ALA A 54 -6.13 9.88 -4.56
N THR A 55 -7.05 8.92 -4.44
CA THR A 55 -6.84 7.57 -4.97
C THR A 55 -6.84 7.55 -6.50
N LEU A 56 -7.54 8.48 -7.17
CA LEU A 56 -7.71 8.44 -8.63
C LEU A 56 -6.39 8.55 -9.41
N PRO A 57 -5.46 9.47 -9.10
CA PRO A 57 -4.16 9.52 -9.78
C PRO A 57 -3.33 8.24 -9.58
N MET A 58 -3.41 7.63 -8.39
CA MET A 58 -2.71 6.37 -8.09
C MET A 58 -3.26 5.24 -8.97
N LEU A 59 -4.59 5.14 -9.11
CA LEU A 59 -5.22 4.15 -10.00
C LEU A 59 -4.92 4.41 -11.48
N ALA A 60 -4.99 5.68 -11.90
CA ALA A 60 -4.66 6.08 -13.26
C ALA A 60 -3.21 5.72 -13.63
N ALA A 61 -2.27 5.82 -12.69
CA ALA A 61 -0.89 5.35 -12.88
C ALA A 61 -0.79 3.82 -12.82
N PHE A 62 -1.49 3.18 -11.89
CA PHE A 62 -1.45 1.73 -11.68
C PHE A 62 -1.94 0.94 -12.90
N LEU A 63 -3.05 1.33 -13.52
CA LEU A 63 -3.65 0.59 -14.64
C LEU A 63 -2.69 0.33 -15.81
N PRO A 64 -2.03 1.35 -16.41
CA PRO A 64 -1.05 1.11 -17.48
C PRO A 64 0.18 0.34 -16.99
N LEU A 65 0.62 0.53 -15.73
CA LEU A 65 1.74 -0.22 -15.17
C LEU A 65 1.42 -1.72 -15.02
N ALA A 66 0.21 -2.05 -14.57
CA ALA A 66 -0.26 -3.43 -14.42
C ALA A 66 -0.35 -4.16 -15.78
N HIS A 67 -0.67 -3.44 -16.85
CA HIS A 67 -0.78 -3.97 -18.21
C HIS A 67 0.52 -3.90 -19.01
N SER A 68 1.56 -3.27 -18.46
CA SER A 68 2.80 -3.07 -19.17
C SER A 68 3.48 -4.40 -19.51
N SER A 69 4.05 -4.46 -20.72
CA SER A 69 4.93 -5.52 -21.17
C SER A 69 6.39 -5.23 -20.85
N TRP A 70 6.75 -4.17 -20.12
CA TRP A 70 8.13 -3.84 -19.80
C TRP A 70 8.73 -4.85 -18.78
N PRO A 71 9.92 -5.46 -19.00
CA PRO A 71 10.42 -6.56 -18.17
C PRO A 71 10.49 -6.31 -16.65
N PRO A 72 10.86 -5.11 -16.15
CA PRO A 72 10.81 -4.82 -14.72
C PRO A 72 9.39 -4.91 -14.13
N LEU A 73 8.38 -4.40 -14.84
CA LEU A 73 6.97 -4.42 -14.39
C LEU A 73 6.35 -5.82 -14.50
N ARG A 74 6.71 -6.59 -15.53
CA ARG A 74 6.31 -8.00 -15.64
C ARG A 74 6.81 -8.84 -14.46
N ARG A 75 8.01 -8.56 -13.94
CA ARG A 75 8.54 -9.25 -12.76
C ARG A 75 7.70 -9.00 -11.51
N ILE A 76 7.21 -7.78 -11.33
CA ILE A 76 6.30 -7.42 -10.24
C ILE A 76 4.98 -8.19 -10.39
N ARG A 77 4.39 -8.16 -11.59
CA ARG A 77 3.13 -8.87 -11.86
C ARG A 77 3.26 -10.37 -11.63
N ARG A 78 4.37 -10.98 -12.08
CA ARG A 78 4.64 -12.39 -11.86
C ARG A 78 4.78 -12.74 -10.38
N PHE A 79 5.53 -11.95 -9.60
CA PHE A 79 5.59 -12.14 -8.13
C PHE A 79 4.18 -12.09 -7.51
N PHE A 80 3.35 -11.14 -7.93
CA PHE A 80 1.98 -11.07 -7.44
C PHE A 80 1.16 -12.33 -7.79
N GLU A 81 1.31 -12.85 -9.01
CA GLU A 81 0.60 -14.05 -9.46
C GLU A 81 1.10 -15.33 -8.79
N GLU A 82 2.39 -15.45 -8.52
CA GLU A 82 3.02 -16.65 -7.96
C GLU A 82 2.92 -16.68 -6.42
N GLU A 83 3.03 -15.53 -5.76
CA GLU A 83 3.10 -15.46 -4.29
C GLU A 83 1.80 -14.93 -3.67
N ILE A 84 1.25 -13.83 -4.18
CA ILE A 84 0.12 -13.14 -3.55
C ILE A 84 -1.23 -13.77 -3.95
N ARG A 85 -1.41 -14.08 -5.24
CA ARG A 85 -2.67 -14.63 -5.75
C ARG A 85 -3.04 -15.99 -5.14
N PRO A 86 -2.12 -16.94 -4.89
CA PRO A 86 -2.47 -18.20 -4.22
C PRO A 86 -2.89 -18.01 -2.76
N LEU A 87 -2.37 -16.98 -2.08
CA LEU A 87 -2.71 -16.65 -0.70
C LEU A 87 -4.04 -15.89 -0.60
N LEU A 88 -4.23 -14.86 -1.43
CA LEU A 88 -5.32 -13.90 -1.29
C LEU A 88 -6.44 -14.07 -2.32
N GLY A 89 -6.22 -14.80 -3.42
CA GLY A 89 -7.16 -14.90 -4.53
C GLY A 89 -8.52 -15.49 -4.16
N ARG A 90 -8.56 -16.33 -3.12
CA ARG A 90 -9.80 -16.94 -2.60
C ARG A 90 -10.43 -16.22 -1.42
N CYS A 91 -9.80 -15.17 -0.90
CA CYS A 91 -10.32 -14.38 0.22
C CYS A 91 -11.67 -13.74 -0.13
N THR A 92 -12.49 -13.41 0.86
CA THR A 92 -13.73 -12.67 0.60
C THR A 92 -13.43 -11.21 0.26
N LEU A 93 -14.36 -10.50 -0.37
CA LEU A 93 -14.20 -9.05 -0.55
C LEU A 93 -14.01 -8.32 0.79
N ALA A 94 -14.73 -8.73 1.82
CA ALA A 94 -14.61 -8.16 3.17
C ALA A 94 -13.19 -8.34 3.75
N ALA A 95 -12.54 -9.48 3.49
CA ALA A 95 -11.16 -9.71 3.91
C ALA A 95 -10.16 -8.79 3.18
N LEU A 96 -10.35 -8.56 1.87
CA LEU A 96 -9.50 -7.62 1.12
C LEU A 96 -9.70 -6.18 1.60
N ILE A 97 -10.95 -5.80 1.90
CA ILE A 97 -11.27 -4.50 2.52
C ILE A 97 -10.57 -4.35 3.87
N LEU A 98 -10.64 -5.38 4.73
CA LEU A 98 -9.98 -5.36 6.03
C LEU A 98 -8.46 -5.17 5.89
N LEU A 99 -7.82 -5.91 4.98
CA LEU A 99 -6.38 -5.79 4.75
C LEU A 99 -5.98 -4.39 4.27
N GLY A 100 -6.67 -3.83 3.27
CA GLY A 100 -6.34 -2.49 2.78
C GLY A 100 -6.64 -1.39 3.80
N LEU A 101 -7.73 -1.50 4.59
CA LEU A 101 -7.97 -0.58 5.71
C LEU A 101 -6.88 -0.68 6.79
N ALA A 102 -6.45 -1.90 7.11
CA ALA A 102 -5.40 -2.14 8.09
C ALA A 102 -4.07 -1.53 7.62
N ALA A 103 -3.67 -1.76 6.36
CA ALA A 103 -2.46 -1.19 5.76
C ALA A 103 -2.52 0.34 5.75
N GLY A 104 -3.61 0.92 5.24
CA GLY A 104 -3.76 2.38 5.20
C GLY A 104 -3.73 3.04 6.58
N VAL A 105 -4.27 2.41 7.63
CA VAL A 105 -4.18 2.93 9.00
C VAL A 105 -2.79 2.71 9.60
N GLY A 106 -2.28 1.49 9.50
CA GLY A 106 -1.00 1.06 10.08
C GLY A 106 0.18 1.83 9.53
N GLU A 107 0.35 1.75 8.22
CA GLU A 107 1.47 2.35 7.52
C GLU A 107 1.43 3.88 7.63
N GLU A 108 0.29 4.54 7.36
CA GLU A 108 0.25 6.01 7.41
C GLU A 108 0.46 6.55 8.83
N THR A 109 -0.02 5.85 9.86
CA THR A 109 0.25 6.22 11.25
C THR A 109 1.76 6.16 11.55
N LEU A 110 2.45 5.13 11.10
CA LEU A 110 3.89 4.99 11.30
C LEU A 110 4.68 6.01 10.47
N PHE A 111 4.43 6.05 9.17
CA PHE A 111 5.23 6.83 8.24
C PHE A 111 4.92 8.33 8.31
N ARG A 112 3.65 8.74 8.35
CA ARG A 112 3.27 10.18 8.29
C ARG A 112 3.02 10.72 9.69
N GLY A 113 2.34 9.93 10.51
CA GLY A 113 2.06 10.28 11.91
C GLY A 113 3.32 10.42 12.77
N VAL A 114 4.37 9.64 12.49
CA VAL A 114 5.58 9.61 13.32
C VAL A 114 6.86 9.85 12.54
N LEU A 115 7.23 8.99 11.59
CA LEU A 115 8.55 9.02 10.96
C LEU A 115 8.81 10.33 10.19
N GLN A 116 7.95 10.68 9.24
CA GLN A 116 8.06 11.91 8.45
C GLN A 116 7.89 13.14 9.35
N ALA A 117 7.00 13.10 10.34
CA ALA A 117 6.84 14.18 11.32
C ALA A 117 8.12 14.40 12.15
N ALA A 118 8.78 13.33 12.60
CA ALA A 118 10.05 13.40 13.33
C ALA A 118 11.18 13.94 12.45
N LEU A 119 11.33 13.37 11.25
CA LEU A 119 12.32 13.81 10.29
C LEU A 119 12.10 15.29 9.91
N THR A 120 10.86 15.76 9.85
CA THR A 120 10.56 17.17 9.58
C THR A 120 11.09 18.10 10.67
N ARG A 121 11.03 17.68 11.95
CA ARG A 121 11.61 18.43 13.07
C ARG A 121 13.15 18.52 13.01
N TRP A 122 13.81 17.51 12.45
CA TRP A 122 15.27 17.42 12.43
C TRP A 122 15.91 17.96 11.15
N LEU A 123 15.29 17.69 10.00
CA LEU A 123 15.87 17.91 8.67
C LEU A 123 15.09 18.93 7.83
N GLY A 124 13.90 19.35 8.29
CA GLY A 124 12.96 20.15 7.51
C GLY A 124 12.09 19.31 6.55
N THR A 125 11.11 19.98 5.95
CA THR A 125 10.00 19.33 5.22
C THR A 125 10.43 18.46 4.04
N TRP A 126 11.27 19.00 3.13
CA TRP A 126 11.60 18.30 1.88
C TRP A 126 12.55 17.11 2.07
N PRO A 127 13.63 17.22 2.87
CA PRO A 127 14.46 16.05 3.18
C PRO A 127 13.69 14.98 3.95
N ALA A 128 12.78 15.37 4.85
CA ALA A 128 11.93 14.43 5.57
C ALA A 128 10.99 13.66 4.65
N LEU A 129 10.34 14.35 3.71
CA LEU A 129 9.51 13.71 2.68
C LEU A 129 10.33 12.71 1.86
N ALA A 130 11.49 13.13 1.35
CA ALA A 130 12.35 12.27 0.53
C ALA A 130 12.82 11.03 1.30
N LEU A 131 13.30 11.19 2.54
CA LEU A 131 13.82 10.10 3.34
C LEU A 131 12.72 9.15 3.82
N ALA A 132 11.58 9.65 4.28
CA ALA A 132 10.44 8.80 4.66
C ALA A 132 9.93 7.99 3.45
N SER A 133 9.90 8.60 2.26
CA SER A 133 9.49 7.93 1.02
C SER A 133 10.47 6.85 0.58
N LEU A 134 11.78 7.12 0.69
CA LEU A 134 12.82 6.13 0.42
C LEU A 134 12.72 4.94 1.37
N LEU A 135 12.54 5.21 2.68
CA LEU A 135 12.36 4.16 3.69
C LEU A 135 11.10 3.34 3.44
N PHE A 136 10.01 3.98 2.99
CA PHE A 136 8.79 3.28 2.58
C PHE A 136 9.09 2.30 1.45
N GLY A 137 9.78 2.73 0.38
CA GLY A 137 10.18 1.82 -0.70
C GLY A 137 11.12 0.69 -0.24
N LEU A 138 12.07 0.99 0.64
CA LEU A 138 13.02 0.00 1.17
C LEU A 138 12.34 -1.10 2.00
N LEU A 139 11.22 -0.79 2.65
CA LEU A 139 10.39 -1.75 3.38
C LEU A 139 9.45 -2.56 2.47
N HIS A 140 9.50 -2.31 1.16
CA HIS A 140 8.78 -3.05 0.13
C HIS A 140 9.73 -3.76 -0.87
N PRO A 141 10.66 -4.62 -0.44
CA PRO A 141 11.75 -5.13 -1.29
C PRO A 141 11.33 -6.33 -2.16
N ILE A 142 10.31 -6.18 -3.01
CA ILE A 142 9.90 -7.25 -3.96
C ILE A 142 10.84 -7.31 -5.16
N THR A 143 11.03 -6.17 -5.82
CA THR A 143 12.00 -5.97 -6.91
C THR A 143 12.53 -4.55 -6.85
N PRO A 144 13.67 -4.22 -7.48
CA PRO A 144 14.13 -2.83 -7.56
C PRO A 144 13.10 -1.88 -8.17
N ALA A 145 12.33 -2.35 -9.16
CA ALA A 145 11.27 -1.54 -9.76
C ALA A 145 10.10 -1.32 -8.78
N TYR A 146 9.70 -2.35 -8.02
CA TYR A 146 8.65 -2.20 -7.02
C TYR A 146 9.07 -1.28 -5.88
N LEU A 147 10.31 -1.37 -5.42
CA LEU A 147 10.88 -0.45 -4.43
C LEU A 147 10.76 1.01 -4.91
N VAL A 148 11.12 1.30 -6.17
CA VAL A 148 10.99 2.64 -6.74
C VAL A 148 9.53 3.08 -6.80
N LEU A 149 8.62 2.22 -7.26
CA LEU A 149 7.19 2.53 -7.31
C LEU A 149 6.60 2.77 -5.92
N ALA A 150 6.98 1.96 -4.93
CA ALA A 150 6.57 2.10 -3.53
C ALA A 150 7.13 3.40 -2.93
N ALA A 151 8.39 3.76 -3.24
CA ALA A 151 8.95 5.04 -2.81
C ALA A 151 8.21 6.24 -3.44
N LEU A 152 7.85 6.16 -4.73
CA LEU A 152 7.06 7.20 -5.40
C LEU A 152 5.65 7.31 -4.79
N LEU A 153 5.01 6.18 -4.48
CA LEU A 153 3.75 6.13 -3.74
C LEU A 153 3.91 6.79 -2.36
N GLY A 154 5.03 6.48 -1.69
CA GLY A 154 5.38 7.03 -0.41
C GLY A 154 5.51 8.56 -0.46
N ALA A 155 6.14 9.09 -1.50
CA ALA A 155 6.26 10.52 -1.74
C ALA A 155 4.91 11.17 -2.03
N TYR A 156 4.05 10.50 -2.79
CA TYR A 156 2.70 10.99 -3.05
C TYR A 156 1.85 11.09 -1.77
N LEU A 157 1.79 10.02 -0.98
CA LEU A 157 1.04 10.00 0.29
C LEU A 157 1.62 10.99 1.31
N GLY A 158 2.95 11.10 1.38
CA GLY A 158 3.62 12.11 2.20
C GLY A 158 3.33 13.54 1.77
N ALA A 159 3.22 13.81 0.47
CA ALA A 159 2.82 15.11 -0.06
C ALA A 159 1.34 15.42 0.20
N LEU A 160 0.44 14.43 0.12
CA LEU A 160 -0.97 14.59 0.51
C LEU A 160 -1.11 15.00 1.97
N TRP A 161 -0.34 14.38 2.86
CA TRP A 161 -0.31 14.75 4.27
C TRP A 161 0.16 16.20 4.46
N LEU A 162 1.26 16.60 3.80
CA LEU A 162 1.79 17.97 3.89
C LEU A 162 0.81 19.01 3.34
N ALA A 163 0.14 18.71 2.21
CA ALA A 163 -0.80 19.62 1.58
C ALA A 163 -2.11 19.78 2.36
N SER A 164 -2.59 18.70 2.97
CA SER A 164 -3.86 18.70 3.71
C SER A 164 -3.72 19.05 5.20
N GLY A 165 -2.54 18.83 5.78
CA GLY A 165 -2.32 18.89 7.22
C GLY A 165 -3.15 17.88 8.02
N ASN A 166 -3.71 16.85 7.36
CA ASN A 166 -4.62 15.89 7.96
C ASN A 166 -4.22 14.45 7.62
N LEU A 167 -3.92 13.66 8.65
CA LEU A 167 -3.53 12.25 8.49
C LEU A 167 -4.63 11.38 7.87
N LEU A 168 -5.90 11.76 8.02
CA LEU A 168 -6.99 10.96 7.46
C LEU A 168 -7.00 10.95 5.93
N VAL A 169 -6.49 12.00 5.28
CA VAL A 169 -6.43 12.10 3.81
C VAL A 169 -5.55 11.00 3.20
N PRO A 170 -4.26 10.84 3.56
CA PRO A 170 -3.45 9.75 3.06
C PRO A 170 -3.92 8.37 3.54
N VAL A 171 -4.46 8.23 4.76
CA VAL A 171 -5.04 6.96 5.26
C VAL A 171 -6.12 6.45 4.32
N VAL A 172 -7.09 7.31 3.97
CA VAL A 172 -8.19 6.95 3.07
C VAL A 172 -7.67 6.70 1.65
N ALA A 173 -6.76 7.56 1.16
CA ALA A 173 -6.21 7.41 -0.18
C ALA A 173 -5.46 6.08 -0.36
N HIS A 174 -4.62 5.73 0.61
CA HIS A 174 -3.82 4.51 0.65
C HIS A 174 -4.72 3.27 0.78
N ALA A 175 -5.63 3.25 1.76
CA ALA A 175 -6.52 2.11 1.96
C ALA A 175 -7.38 1.82 0.73
N LEU A 176 -7.97 2.86 0.11
CA LEU A 176 -8.77 2.67 -1.09
C LEU A 176 -7.93 2.20 -2.28
N TYR A 177 -6.71 2.73 -2.43
CA TYR A 177 -5.80 2.27 -3.48
C TYR A 177 -5.50 0.77 -3.33
N ASP A 178 -5.12 0.32 -2.14
CA ASP A 178 -4.78 -1.08 -1.89
C ASP A 178 -5.96 -2.01 -2.11
N ILE A 179 -7.14 -1.64 -1.61
CA ILE A 179 -8.37 -2.42 -1.82
C ILE A 179 -8.64 -2.57 -3.32
N LEU A 180 -8.62 -1.46 -4.07
CA LEU A 180 -8.96 -1.45 -5.48
C LEU A 180 -7.88 -2.15 -6.32
N ALA A 181 -6.60 -1.95 -6.02
CA ALA A 181 -5.50 -2.62 -6.69
C ALA A 181 -5.51 -4.13 -6.43
N LEU A 182 -5.72 -4.57 -5.18
CA LEU A 182 -5.84 -5.99 -4.84
C LEU A 182 -7.05 -6.63 -5.54
N VAL A 183 -8.22 -6.00 -5.47
CA VAL A 183 -9.42 -6.50 -6.16
C VAL A 183 -9.17 -6.60 -7.66
N TYR A 184 -8.57 -5.57 -8.26
CA TYR A 184 -8.25 -5.55 -9.68
C TYR A 184 -7.31 -6.70 -10.06
N LEU A 185 -6.18 -6.84 -9.36
CA LEU A 185 -5.18 -7.86 -9.66
C LEU A 185 -5.66 -9.29 -9.41
N LEU A 186 -6.54 -9.50 -8.43
CA LEU A 186 -7.03 -10.84 -8.05
C LEU A 186 -8.29 -11.27 -8.83
N ARG A 187 -9.14 -10.32 -9.24
CA ARG A 187 -10.48 -10.61 -9.78
C ARG A 187 -10.70 -10.15 -11.21
N VAL A 188 -10.01 -9.10 -11.65
CA VAL A 188 -10.25 -8.47 -12.95
C VAL A 188 -9.14 -8.80 -13.93
N LEU A 189 -7.88 -8.63 -13.52
CA LEU A 189 -6.74 -8.92 -14.37
C LEU A 189 -6.63 -10.45 -14.56
N PRO A 190 -6.67 -10.96 -15.80
CA PRO A 190 -6.43 -12.36 -16.06
C PRO A 190 -5.03 -12.73 -15.58
N PRO A 191 -4.83 -13.89 -14.95
CA PRO A 191 -3.48 -14.38 -14.70
C PRO A 191 -2.74 -14.49 -16.04
N ASN A 192 -1.45 -14.12 -16.08
CA ASN A 192 -0.67 -14.32 -17.30
C ASN A 192 -0.79 -15.78 -17.75
N GLY A 193 -1.05 -15.99 -19.04
CA GLY A 193 -0.87 -17.31 -19.66
C GLY A 193 0.58 -17.77 -19.57
N PRO A 194 0.88 -19.03 -19.91
CA PRO A 194 2.23 -19.56 -19.84
C PRO A 194 3.21 -18.64 -20.59
N PRO A 195 4.49 -18.59 -20.16
CA PRO A 195 5.48 -17.72 -20.78
C PRO A 195 5.47 -17.91 -22.31
N LEU A 196 5.52 -16.78 -23.05
CA LEU A 196 5.68 -16.79 -24.50
C LEU A 196 6.98 -17.56 -24.83
N GLY A 197 6.82 -18.82 -25.20
CA GLY A 197 7.92 -19.78 -25.36
C GLY A 197 7.51 -21.26 -25.24
N GLU A 198 6.40 -21.59 -24.59
CA GLU A 198 5.95 -23.00 -24.46
C GLU A 198 4.76 -23.39 -25.36
N GLY A 199 4.29 -22.48 -26.22
CA GLY A 199 3.14 -22.71 -27.09
C GLY A 199 3.44 -22.43 -28.55
N ALA A 200 4.24 -23.30 -29.19
CA ALA A 200 4.22 -23.65 -30.62
C ALA A 200 5.51 -24.40 -31.00
N ALA A 201 5.57 -25.71 -30.68
CA ALA A 201 6.30 -26.61 -31.57
C ALA A 201 5.32 -26.98 -32.69
N PRO A 202 5.58 -26.64 -33.96
CA PRO A 202 4.76 -27.12 -35.06
C PRO A 202 4.96 -28.63 -35.20
N GLU A 203 3.86 -29.39 -35.22
CA GLU A 203 3.83 -30.74 -35.79
C GLU A 203 4.12 -30.72 -37.29
#